data_AF-A0A7C9UXJ7-F1
#
_entry.id   AF-A0A7C9UXJ7-F1
#
_cell.length_a   1.000
_cell.length_b   1.000
_cell.length_c   1.000
_cell.angle_alpha   90.00
_cell.angle_beta   90.00
_cell.angle_gamma   90.00
#
_symmetry.space_group_name_H-M   'P 1'
#
loop_
_entity.id
_entity.type
_entity.pdbx_description
1 polymer ?
#
loop_
_entity_poly.entity_id
_entity_poly.type
_entity_poly.pdbx_seq_one_letter_code
_entity_poly.pdbx_strand_id
1 'polypeptide(L)'
;MAAWTKYGTRLDIAFAVVMEVSVLGLHRAETEAARVAAVAFNAELWRVVGALAPEAPLVEDRAALANAAALIRAGGRRVDQMIELNRCFARLLAGRAATDGALGQILDRWKAARRNGNQQDFGSWLLGVLGGLVSGAGQALAA
;
A
#
# COMPACT_ATOMS: atom_id res chain seq x y z
N MET A 1 -16.66 -9.02 0.48
CA MET A 1 -16.72 -7.89 -0.49
C MET A 1 -16.57 -6.52 0.17
N ALA A 2 -16.34 -6.40 1.49
CA ALA A 2 -16.44 -5.11 2.18
C ALA A 2 -15.19 -4.22 2.05
N ALA A 3 -13.96 -4.63 2.43
CA ALA A 3 -12.83 -3.68 2.53
C ALA A 3 -12.33 -3.07 1.20
N TRP A 4 -12.37 -3.82 0.10
CA TRP A 4 -11.79 -3.40 -1.19
C TRP A 4 -12.54 -2.26 -1.90
N THR A 5 -13.74 -1.96 -1.43
CA THR A 5 -14.59 -0.85 -1.86
C THR A 5 -15.07 0.02 -0.70
N LYS A 6 -14.74 -0.29 0.57
CA LYS A 6 -15.38 0.29 1.79
C LYS A 6 -15.25 1.80 1.98
N TYR A 7 -14.46 2.50 1.15
CA TYR A 7 -14.21 3.94 1.35
C TYR A 7 -14.22 4.75 0.05
N GLY A 8 -14.86 4.23 -1.01
CA GLY A 8 -14.85 4.88 -2.33
C GLY A 8 -13.47 4.91 -3.01
N THR A 9 -12.43 4.41 -2.34
CA THR A 9 -11.08 4.25 -2.86
C THR A 9 -10.89 2.79 -3.23
N ARG A 10 -10.61 2.50 -4.50
CA ARG A 10 -10.27 1.14 -4.89
C ARG A 10 -8.89 0.77 -4.33
N LEU A 11 -8.86 -0.27 -3.49
CA LEU A 11 -7.63 -0.68 -2.80
C LEU A 11 -6.53 -1.15 -3.75
N ASP A 12 -6.87 -1.74 -4.89
CA ASP A 12 -5.89 -2.05 -5.93
C ASP A 12 -5.13 -0.81 -6.41
N ILE A 13 -5.83 0.29 -6.67
CA ILE A 13 -5.19 1.54 -7.12
C ILE A 13 -4.37 2.15 -6.00
N ALA A 14 -4.89 2.19 -4.77
CA ALA A 14 -4.15 2.70 -3.64
C ALA A 14 -2.86 1.88 -3.39
N PHE A 15 -2.94 0.56 -3.48
CA PHE A 15 -1.79 -0.32 -3.39
C PHE A 15 -0.82 -0.14 -4.55
N ALA A 16 -1.31 -0.05 -5.79
CA ALA A 16 -0.45 0.18 -6.94
C ALA A 16 0.33 1.49 -6.82
N VAL A 17 -0.36 2.57 -6.43
CA VAL A 17 0.24 3.89 -6.25
C VAL A 17 1.29 3.87 -5.13
N VAL A 18 0.97 3.31 -3.96
CA VAL A 18 1.93 3.29 -2.85
C VAL A 18 3.12 2.37 -3.12
N MET A 19 2.94 1.30 -3.90
CA MET A 19 4.03 0.42 -4.38
C MET A 19 4.95 1.14 -5.38
N GLU A 20 4.42 1.96 -6.29
CA GLU A 20 5.25 2.78 -7.18
C GLU A 20 6.01 3.86 -6.39
N VAL A 21 5.34 4.51 -5.43
CA VAL A 21 5.98 5.48 -4.52
C VAL A 21 7.09 4.82 -3.70
N SER A 22 6.89 3.59 -3.22
CA SER A 22 7.89 2.88 -2.43
C SER A 22 9.13 2.50 -3.26
N VAL A 23 8.94 2.13 -4.53
CA VAL A 23 10.02 1.87 -5.48
C VAL A 23 10.80 3.15 -5.76
N LEU A 24 10.11 4.27 -6.01
CA LEU A 24 10.76 5.57 -6.20
C LEU A 24 11.55 6.00 -4.95
N GLY A 25 11.01 5.75 -3.75
CA GLY A 25 11.69 6.03 -2.49
C GLY A 25 13.00 5.26 -2.34
N LEU A 26 13.01 3.98 -2.72
CA LEU A 26 14.23 3.16 -2.71
C LEU A 26 15.26 3.63 -3.74
N HIS A 27 14.84 4.00 -4.96
CA HIS A 27 15.75 4.49 -6.01
C HIS A 27 16.34 5.87 -5.72
N ARG A 28 15.61 6.74 -5.03
CA ARG A 28 16.03 8.11 -4.70
C ARG A 28 16.75 8.22 -3.34
N ALA A 29 16.94 7.11 -2.64
CA ALA A 29 17.58 7.10 -1.33
C ALA A 29 19.10 7.26 -1.47
N GLU A 30 19.57 8.50 -1.55
CA GLU A 30 20.99 8.82 -1.71
C GLU A 30 21.80 8.61 -0.41
N THR A 31 21.17 8.85 0.74
CA THR A 31 21.79 8.70 2.07
C THR A 31 21.42 7.37 2.73
N GLU A 32 22.26 6.89 3.64
CA GLU A 32 21.95 5.68 4.41
C GLU A 32 20.68 5.85 5.26
N ALA A 33 20.48 7.02 5.87
CA ALA A 33 19.26 7.32 6.61
C ALA A 33 18.01 7.24 5.71
N ALA A 34 18.09 7.77 4.48
CA ALA A 34 17.00 7.67 3.51
C ALA A 34 16.75 6.22 3.07
N ARG A 35 17.81 5.41 2.89
CA ARG A 35 17.68 3.97 2.56
C ARG A 35 16.98 3.23 3.69
N VAL A 36 17.40 3.42 4.93
CA VAL A 36 16.77 2.81 6.11
C VAL A 36 15.29 3.19 6.20
N ALA A 37 14.96 4.48 5.99
CA ALA A 37 13.58 4.95 5.99
C ALA A 37 12.75 4.33 4.87
N ALA A 38 13.27 4.28 3.64
CA ALA A 38 12.60 3.69 2.49
C ALA A 38 12.36 2.18 2.68
N VAL A 39 13.31 1.46 3.28
CA VAL A 39 13.15 0.05 3.62
C VAL A 39 12.13 -0.16 4.74
N ALA A 40 12.13 0.69 5.77
CA ALA A 40 11.13 0.64 6.83
C ALA A 40 9.71 0.90 6.29
N PHE A 41 9.57 1.87 5.40
CA PHE A 41 8.32 2.14 4.69
C PHE A 41 7.83 0.92 3.91
N ASN A 42 8.73 0.26 3.17
CA ASN A 42 8.40 -0.95 2.43
C ASN A 42 8.00 -2.12 3.32
N ALA A 43 8.68 -2.31 4.46
CA ALA A 43 8.31 -3.33 5.43
C ALA A 43 6.89 -3.10 5.97
N GLU A 44 6.55 -1.85 6.29
CA GLU A 44 5.22 -1.48 6.76
C GLU A 44 4.15 -1.63 5.67
N LEU A 45 4.47 -1.24 4.42
CA LEU A 45 3.60 -1.50 3.26
C LEU A 45 3.26 -2.99 3.15
N TRP A 46 4.24 -3.88 3.18
CA TRP A 46 4.00 -5.32 3.06
C TRP A 46 3.31 -5.93 4.27
N ARG A 47 3.46 -5.33 5.46
CA ARG A 47 2.66 -5.68 6.64
C ARG A 47 1.17 -5.38 6.40
N VAL A 48 0.86 -4.18 5.89
CA VAL A 48 -0.51 -3.76 5.57
C VAL A 48 -1.11 -4.58 4.44
N VAL A 49 -0.34 -4.83 3.37
CA VAL A 49 -0.76 -5.70 2.25
C VAL A 49 -1.09 -7.10 2.76
N GLY A 50 -0.22 -7.71 3.57
CA GLY A 50 -0.46 -9.04 4.12
C GLY A 50 -1.71 -9.11 4.99
N ALA A 51 -2.03 -8.06 5.74
CA ALA A 51 -3.23 -8.00 6.56
C ALA A 51 -4.52 -7.87 5.72
N LEU A 52 -4.47 -7.14 4.60
CA LEU A 52 -5.63 -6.90 3.73
C LEU A 52 -5.76 -7.94 2.60
N ALA A 53 -4.74 -8.78 2.39
CA ALA A 53 -4.73 -9.81 1.36
C ALA A 53 -5.94 -10.76 1.40
N PRO A 54 -6.41 -11.27 2.56
CA PRO A 54 -7.58 -12.16 2.61
C PRO A 54 -8.86 -11.52 2.09
N GLU A 55 -8.94 -10.19 2.12
CA GLU A 55 -10.12 -9.43 1.68
C GLU A 55 -10.16 -9.19 0.17
N ALA A 56 -9.11 -9.58 -0.58
CA ALA A 56 -9.04 -9.34 -2.01
C ALA A 56 -10.22 -9.96 -2.77
N PRO A 57 -10.76 -9.27 -3.79
CA PRO A 57 -11.93 -9.75 -4.51
C PRO A 57 -11.64 -11.04 -5.28
N LEU A 58 -10.46 -11.14 -5.88
CA LEU A 58 -10.02 -12.31 -6.63
C LEU A 58 -9.24 -13.26 -5.72
N VAL A 59 -9.56 -14.55 -5.78
CA VAL A 59 -8.93 -15.58 -4.93
C VAL A 59 -7.43 -15.69 -5.21
N GLU A 60 -7.04 -15.58 -6.48
CA GLU A 60 -5.63 -15.56 -6.92
C GLU A 60 -4.82 -14.43 -6.27
N ASP A 61 -5.41 -13.24 -6.12
CA ASP A 61 -4.77 -12.11 -5.43
C ASP A 61 -4.53 -12.41 -3.96
N ARG A 62 -5.49 -13.07 -3.28
CA ARG A 62 -5.38 -13.34 -1.85
C ARG A 62 -4.12 -14.15 -1.57
N ALA A 63 -3.95 -15.24 -2.30
CA ALA A 63 -2.80 -16.12 -2.15
C ALA A 63 -1.51 -15.42 -2.59
N ALA A 64 -1.52 -14.72 -3.74
CA ALA A 64 -0.33 -14.04 -4.25
C ALA A 64 0.17 -12.94 -3.30
N LEU A 65 -0.73 -12.08 -2.81
CA LEU A 65 -0.41 -10.98 -1.89
C LEU A 65 0.03 -11.51 -0.52
N ALA A 66 -0.64 -12.55 0.01
CA ALA A 66 -0.29 -13.15 1.30
C ALA A 66 1.10 -13.82 1.23
N ASN A 67 1.38 -14.56 0.16
CA ASN A 67 2.67 -15.22 -0.03
C ASN A 67 3.80 -14.19 -0.19
N ALA A 68 3.58 -13.14 -0.99
CA ALA A 68 4.56 -12.06 -1.14
C ALA A 68 4.84 -11.35 0.19
N ALA A 69 3.80 -11.04 0.97
CA ALA A 69 3.95 -10.45 2.30
C ALA A 69 4.71 -11.36 3.27
N ALA A 70 4.46 -12.67 3.22
CA ALA A 70 5.19 -13.66 4.03
C ALA A 70 6.66 -13.77 3.60
N LEU A 71 6.94 -13.76 2.29
CA LEU A 71 8.29 -13.77 1.74
C LEU A 71 9.09 -12.53 2.18
N ILE A 72 8.50 -11.34 2.12
CA ILE A 72 9.15 -10.11 2.59
C ILE A 72 9.42 -10.16 4.10
N ARG A 73 8.49 -10.72 4.88
CA ARG A 73 8.68 -10.88 6.33
C ARG A 73 9.80 -11.87 6.67
N ALA A 74 9.90 -12.98 5.93
CA ALA A 74 10.87 -14.05 6.19
C ALA A 74 12.26 -13.77 5.57
N GLY A 75 12.30 -13.13 4.41
CA GLY A 75 13.51 -12.88 3.63
C GLY A 75 14.38 -11.72 4.14
N GLY A 76 13.89 -10.97 5.13
CA GLY A 76 14.56 -9.78 5.64
C GLY A 76 14.57 -8.63 4.64
N ARG A 77 15.40 -7.61 4.89
CA ARG A 77 15.46 -6.35 4.12
C ARG A 77 16.14 -6.50 2.74
N ARG A 78 15.79 -7.52 1.95
CA ARG A 78 16.30 -7.71 0.58
C ARG A 78 15.63 -6.71 -0.36
N VAL A 79 16.31 -5.59 -0.59
CA VAL A 79 15.80 -4.43 -1.34
C VAL A 79 15.41 -4.80 -2.77
N ASP A 80 16.23 -5.56 -3.49
CA ASP A 80 15.95 -5.89 -4.89
C ASP A 80 14.68 -6.73 -5.03
N GLN A 81 14.49 -7.70 -4.13
CA GLN A 81 13.27 -8.51 -4.07
C GLN A 81 12.03 -7.67 -3.75
N MET A 82 12.14 -6.68 -2.85
CA MET A 82 11.05 -5.74 -2.57
C MET A 82 10.70 -4.93 -3.82
N ILE A 83 11.69 -4.42 -4.55
CA ILE A 83 11.49 -3.63 -5.77
C ILE A 83 10.78 -4.47 -6.84
N GLU A 84 11.22 -5.71 -7.05
CA GLU A 84 10.62 -6.62 -8.01
C GLU A 84 9.16 -6.92 -7.68
N LEU A 85 8.86 -7.26 -6.43
CA LEU A 85 7.50 -7.54 -5.98
C LEU A 85 6.61 -6.30 -6.10
N ASN A 86 7.08 -5.13 -5.66
CA ASN A 86 6.31 -3.89 -5.76
C ASN A 86 5.97 -3.56 -7.22
N ARG A 87 6.93 -3.68 -8.15
CA ARG A 87 6.68 -3.43 -9.59
C ARG A 87 5.69 -4.43 -10.17
N CYS A 88 5.82 -5.70 -9.80
CA CYS A 88 4.93 -6.76 -10.27
C CYS A 88 3.48 -6.49 -9.84
N PHE A 89 3.26 -6.27 -8.54
CA PHE A 89 1.94 -6.04 -7.99
C PHE A 89 1.37 -4.68 -8.35
N ALA A 90 2.21 -3.63 -8.47
CA ALA A 90 1.76 -2.34 -8.96
C ALA A 90 1.15 -2.45 -10.37
N ARG A 91 1.83 -3.15 -11.29
CA ARG A 91 1.30 -3.40 -12.64
C ARG A 91 0.03 -4.24 -12.62
N LEU A 92 0.03 -5.33 -11.85
CA LEU A 92 -1.11 -6.23 -11.73
C LEU A 92 -2.37 -5.49 -11.24
N LEU A 93 -2.21 -4.64 -10.24
CA LEU A 93 -3.32 -3.92 -9.60
C LEU A 93 -3.74 -2.68 -10.40
N ALA A 94 -2.80 -1.98 -11.03
CA ALA A 94 -3.07 -0.84 -11.89
C ALA A 94 -3.76 -1.21 -13.22
N GLY A 95 -3.49 -2.40 -13.77
CA GLY A 95 -4.05 -2.87 -15.04
C GLY A 95 -5.57 -3.16 -15.02
N ARG A 96 -6.26 -2.87 -13.91
CA ARG A 96 -7.68 -3.19 -13.73
C ARG A 96 -8.57 -2.01 -14.13
N ALA A 97 -9.42 -2.23 -15.13
CA ALA A 97 -10.19 -1.26 -15.93
C ALA A 97 -10.92 -0.08 -15.23
N ALA A 98 -11.16 -0.08 -13.91
CA ALA A 98 -11.88 1.01 -13.23
C ALA A 98 -10.94 2.09 -12.63
N THR A 99 -9.86 2.49 -13.30
CA THR A 99 -8.87 3.44 -12.76
C THR A 99 -9.30 4.90 -12.85
N ASP A 100 -10.32 5.17 -13.66
CA ASP A 100 -10.81 6.52 -13.93
C ASP A 100 -11.28 7.23 -12.65
N GLY A 101 -10.70 8.40 -12.40
CA GLY A 101 -11.05 9.28 -11.28
C GLY A 101 -10.56 8.85 -9.89
N ALA A 102 -10.16 7.58 -9.69
CA ALA A 102 -9.74 7.09 -8.38
C ALA A 102 -8.46 7.77 -7.86
N LEU A 103 -7.45 7.96 -8.72
CA LEU A 103 -6.24 8.71 -8.35
C LEU A 103 -6.59 10.17 -8.01
N GLY A 104 -7.50 10.80 -8.76
CA GLY A 104 -7.98 12.15 -8.47
C GLY A 104 -8.60 12.25 -7.08
N GLN A 105 -9.47 11.31 -6.72
CA GLN A 105 -10.08 11.24 -5.39
C GLN A 105 -9.04 11.04 -4.29
N ILE A 106 -8.05 10.15 -4.49
CA ILE A 106 -6.96 9.93 -3.54
C ILE A 106 -6.17 11.24 -3.33
N LEU A 107 -5.83 11.94 -4.42
CA LEU A 107 -5.10 13.20 -4.37
C LEU A 107 -5.90 14.32 -3.69
N ASP A 108 -7.19 14.44 -3.96
CA ASP A 108 -8.03 15.46 -3.35
C ASP A 108 -8.20 15.25 -1.85
N ARG A 109 -8.30 13.98 -1.42
CA ARG A 109 -8.30 13.62 0.01
C ARG A 109 -6.97 13.98 0.68
N TRP A 110 -5.83 13.71 0.03
CA TRP A 110 -4.52 14.10 0.56
C TRP A 110 -4.38 15.63 0.68
N LYS A 111 -4.78 16.37 -0.35
CA LYS A 111 -4.77 17.85 -0.34
C LYS A 111 -5.66 18.40 0.79
N ALA A 112 -6.84 17.82 1.01
CA ALA A 112 -7.71 18.19 2.11
C ALA A 112 -7.05 17.90 3.48
N ALA A 113 -6.44 16.72 3.65
CA ALA A 113 -5.70 16.39 4.87
C ALA A 113 -4.55 17.39 5.15
N ARG A 114 -3.82 17.80 4.12
CA ARG A 114 -2.77 18.83 4.24
C ARG A 114 -3.31 20.19 4.68
N ARG A 115 -4.45 20.62 4.12
CA ARG A 115 -5.12 21.87 4.55
C ARG A 115 -5.53 21.84 6.02
N ASN A 116 -5.80 20.65 6.56
CA ASN A 116 -6.16 20.43 7.96
C ASN A 116 -4.94 20.20 8.88
N GLY A 117 -3.72 20.53 8.43
CA GLY A 117 -2.51 20.49 9.25
C GLY A 117 -1.71 19.19 9.21
N ASN A 118 -2.11 18.20 8.38
CA ASN A 118 -1.29 17.00 8.18
C ASN A 118 -0.03 17.35 7.36
N GLN A 119 1.16 17.07 7.91
CA GLN A 119 2.46 17.34 7.30
C GLN A 119 3.09 16.14 6.58
N GLN A 120 2.44 14.97 6.59
CA GLN A 120 2.95 13.77 5.94
C GLN A 120 3.06 13.96 4.43
N ASP A 121 4.11 13.38 3.85
CA ASP A 121 4.18 13.18 2.41
C ASP A 121 3.05 12.26 1.94
N PHE A 122 2.81 12.26 0.62
CA PHE A 122 1.71 11.52 0.03
C PHE A 122 1.78 10.00 0.30
N GLY A 123 2.97 9.39 0.22
CA GLY A 123 3.16 7.96 0.42
C GLY A 123 2.91 7.56 1.86
N SER A 124 3.49 8.30 2.81
CA SER A 124 3.29 8.11 4.25
C SER A 124 1.83 8.30 4.67
N TRP A 125 1.18 9.32 4.12
CA TRP A 125 -0.25 9.55 4.35
C TRP A 125 -1.11 8.39 3.81
N LEU A 126 -0.86 7.97 2.57
CA LEU A 126 -1.64 6.91 1.93
C LEU A 126 -1.45 5.58 2.65
N LEU A 127 -0.21 5.25 3.05
CA LEU A 127 0.08 4.07 3.85
C LEU A 127 -0.62 4.12 5.22
N GLY A 128 -0.67 5.30 5.86
CA GLY A 128 -1.41 5.50 7.11
C GLY A 128 -2.92 5.28 6.94
N VAL A 129 -3.52 5.79 5.85
CA VAL A 129 -4.93 5.54 5.51
C VAL A 129 -5.18 4.04 5.35
N LEU A 130 -4.32 3.34 4.60
CA LEU A 130 -4.42 1.90 4.39
C LEU A 130 -4.24 1.10 5.69
N GLY A 131 -3.30 1.50 6.55
CA GLY A 131 -3.08 0.90 7.87
C GLY A 131 -4.29 1.08 8.80
N GLY A 132 -4.96 2.24 8.74
CA GLY A 132 -6.21 2.48 9.48
C GLY A 132 -7.34 1.52 9.12
N LEU A 133 -7.37 1.01 7.88
CA LEU A 133 -8.35 -0.01 7.46
C LEU A 133 -8.16 -1.33 8.19
N VAL A 134 -6.89 -1.71 8.40
CA VAL A 134 -6.53 -2.92 9.17
C VAL A 134 -7.00 -2.79 10.62
N SER A 135 -6.76 -1.63 11.24
CA SER A 135 -7.15 -1.39 12.64
C SER A 135 -8.67 -1.24 12.81
N GLY A 136 -9.36 -0.64 11.84
CA GLY A 136 -10.82 -0.48 11.85
C GLY A 136 -11.60 -1.77 11.56
N ALA A 137 -11.05 -2.66 10.72
CA ALA A 137 -11.64 -3.99 10.49
C ALA A 137 -11.66 -4.86 11.76
N GLY A 138 -10.65 -4.71 12.63
CA GLY A 138 -10.59 -5.41 13.92
C GLY A 138 -11.64 -4.98 14.95
N GLN A 139 -12.15 -3.74 14.88
CA GLN A 139 -13.20 -3.26 15.79
C GLN A 139 -14.62 -3.65 15.34
N ALA A 140 -14.85 -3.85 14.04
CA ALA A 140 -16.15 -4.25 13.51
C ALA A 140 -16.44 -5.77 13.60
N LEU A 141 -15.45 -6.57 14.00
CA LEU A 141 -15.57 -8.02 14.23
C LEU A 141 -15.61 -8.37 15.73
N ALA A 142 -15.50 -7.37 16.62
CA ALA A 142 -15.55 -7.51 18.07
C ALA A 142 -16.80 -6.86 18.71
N ALA A 143 -17.77 -6.45 17.88
CA ALA A 143 -19.08 -5.93 18.27
C ALA A 143 -20.18 -6.77 17.60
#